data_AF-W9YS03-F1
#
_entry.id   AF-W9YS03-F1
#
_cell.length_a   1.000
_cell.length_b   1.000
_cell.length_c   1.000
_cell.angle_alpha   90.00
_cell.angle_beta   90.00
_cell.angle_gamma   90.00
#
_symmetry.space_group_name_H-M   'P 1'
#
loop_
_entity.id
_entity.type
_entity.pdbx_description
1 polymer ?
#
loop_
_entity_poly.entity_id
_entity_poly.type
_entity_poly.pdbx_seq_one_letter_code
_entity_poly.pdbx_strand_id
1 'polypeptide(L)'
;MPALTWRTCPDVEVYFSRSLGYALILIALIMLFFTGSIPLSSSITEPVSLEDNDPKAPYAVPILRVTTLFHGLSAIYCYMRYMNFGQTGYMLGAIGYGGIASLGLWSVVFGTSGGRISKRTGADKRMTGFPFKNTMAYDKKKDRKMG
;
A
#
# COMPACT_ATOMS: atom_id res chain seq x y z
N MET A 1 -25.95 30.28 33.29
CA MET A 1 -24.92 29.62 32.46
C MET A 1 -25.22 28.12 32.47
N PRO A 2 -25.55 27.49 31.33
CA PRO A 2 -25.85 26.06 31.34
C PRO A 2 -24.55 25.27 31.58
N ALA A 3 -24.59 24.32 32.51
CA ALA A 3 -23.47 23.43 32.81
C ALA A 3 -23.16 22.59 31.58
N LEU A 4 -21.89 22.60 31.14
CA LEU A 4 -21.37 21.69 30.14
C LEU A 4 -21.41 20.28 30.73
N THR A 5 -22.47 19.52 30.44
CA THR A 5 -22.55 18.11 30.80
C THR A 5 -21.59 17.36 29.89
N TRP A 6 -20.38 17.05 30.39
CA TRP A 6 -19.50 16.11 29.71
C TRP A 6 -20.27 14.79 29.58
N ARG A 7 -20.59 14.42 28.35
CA ARG A 7 -21.22 13.13 28.08
C ARG A 7 -20.18 12.06 28.43
N THR A 8 -20.45 11.23 29.42
CA THR A 8 -19.59 10.09 29.75
C THR A 8 -19.71 9.07 28.62
N CYS A 9 -18.58 8.57 28.11
CA CYS A 9 -18.60 7.49 27.13
C CYS A 9 -19.15 6.23 27.78
N PRO A 10 -20.16 5.56 27.19
CA PRO A 10 -20.64 4.27 27.63
C PRO A 10 -19.51 3.23 27.75
N ASP A 11 -19.57 2.36 28.75
CA ASP A 11 -18.56 1.31 28.97
C ASP A 11 -18.37 0.40 27.75
N VAL A 12 -19.45 0.17 26.99
CA VAL A 12 -19.41 -0.60 25.74
C VAL A 12 -18.56 0.07 24.66
N GLU A 13 -18.58 1.40 24.55
CA GLU A 13 -17.76 2.14 23.57
C GLU A 13 -16.28 2.05 23.95
N VAL A 14 -15.98 2.13 25.25
CA VAL A 14 -14.62 2.01 25.78
C VAL A 14 -14.09 0.59 25.53
N TYR A 15 -14.89 -0.43 25.84
CA TYR A 15 -14.54 -1.83 25.59
C TYR A 15 -14.30 -2.10 24.11
N PHE A 16 -15.20 -1.63 23.24
CA PHE A 16 -15.08 -1.79 21.80
C PHE A 16 -13.84 -1.09 21.25
N SER A 17 -13.58 0.15 21.67
CA SER A 17 -12.42 0.94 21.23
C SER A 17 -11.09 0.28 21.62
N ARG A 18 -10.98 -0.25 22.85
CA ARG A 18 -9.78 -0.96 23.31
C ARG A 18 -9.58 -2.28 22.57
N SER A 19 -10.64 -3.06 22.43
CA SER A 19 -10.61 -4.34 21.70
C SER A 19 -10.21 -4.15 20.24
N LEU A 20 -10.75 -3.09 19.60
CA LEU A 20 -10.37 -2.70 18.25
C LEU A 20 -8.88 -2.32 18.17
N GLY A 21 -8.37 -1.55 19.13
CA GLY A 21 -6.95 -1.22 19.22
C GLY A 21 -6.05 -2.47 19.25
N TYR A 22 -6.38 -3.45 20.11
CA TYR A 22 -5.63 -4.71 20.18
C TYR A 22 -5.72 -5.52 18.87
N ALA A 23 -6.90 -5.57 18.25
CA ALA A 23 -7.09 -6.26 16.97
C ALA A 23 -6.26 -5.62 15.85
N LEU A 24 -6.22 -4.28 15.77
CA LEU A 24 -5.43 -3.56 14.77
C LEU A 24 -3.92 -3.81 14.95
N ILE A 25 -3.44 -3.87 16.20
CA ILE A 25 -2.03 -4.21 16.49
C ILE A 25 -1.72 -5.63 16.02
N LEU A 26 -2.59 -6.60 16.33
CA LEU A 26 -2.39 -7.99 15.89
C LEU A 26 -2.37 -8.09 14.36
N ILE A 27 -3.32 -7.43 13.69
CA ILE A 27 -3.34 -7.38 12.22
C ILE A 27 -2.04 -6.78 11.68
N ALA A 28 -1.59 -5.65 12.23
CA ALA A 28 -0.34 -5.01 11.80
C ALA A 28 0.88 -5.94 11.94
N LEU A 29 0.96 -6.72 13.03
CA LEU A 29 2.02 -7.73 13.20
C LEU A 29 1.93 -8.83 12.13
N ILE A 30 0.73 -9.34 11.84
CA ILE A 30 0.51 -10.34 10.78
C ILE A 30 0.97 -9.79 9.42
N MET A 31 0.63 -8.53 9.09
CA MET A 31 1.05 -7.89 7.83
C MET A 31 2.58 -7.81 7.72
N LEU A 32 3.25 -7.53 8.83
CA LEU A 32 4.70 -7.38 8.90
C LEU A 32 5.41 -8.72 8.70
N PHE A 33 4.86 -9.82 9.23
CA PHE A 33 5.33 -11.17 8.93
C PHE A 33 5.09 -11.57 7.47
N PHE A 34 3.90 -11.28 6.91
CA PHE A 34 3.56 -11.70 5.55
C PHE A 34 4.24 -10.87 4.45
N THR A 35 4.65 -9.64 4.76
CA THR A 35 5.49 -8.82 3.87
C THR A 35 6.91 -9.36 3.75
N GLY A 36 7.36 -10.21 4.70
CA GLY A 36 8.72 -10.74 4.72
C GLY A 36 9.75 -9.75 5.26
N SER A 37 9.32 -8.67 5.93
CA SER A 37 10.22 -7.67 6.53
C SER A 37 11.01 -8.19 7.72
N ILE A 38 10.50 -9.22 8.40
CA ILE A 38 11.24 -9.96 9.44
C ILE A 38 11.77 -11.25 8.83
N PRO A 39 13.11 -11.42 8.74
CA PRO A 39 13.68 -12.69 8.30
C PRO A 39 13.43 -13.75 9.38
N LEU A 40 12.64 -14.77 9.04
CA LEU A 40 12.37 -15.92 9.91
C LEU A 40 13.59 -16.85 10.03
N SER A 41 14.62 -16.65 9.20
CA SER A 41 15.88 -17.41 9.22
C SER A 41 17.07 -16.48 9.02
N SER A 42 18.13 -16.67 9.82
CA SER A 42 19.35 -15.86 9.81
C SER A 42 20.21 -16.01 8.54
N SER A 43 19.86 -16.93 7.63
CA SER A 43 20.56 -17.11 6.36
C SER A 43 20.12 -16.13 5.25
N ILE A 44 19.03 -15.39 5.45
CA ILE A 44 18.47 -14.49 4.44
C ILE A 44 19.13 -13.12 4.58
N THR A 45 20.19 -12.88 3.81
CA THR A 45 20.93 -11.59 3.79
C THR A 45 20.38 -10.62 2.73
N GLU A 46 19.70 -11.12 1.71
CA GLU A 46 19.14 -10.28 0.63
C GLU A 46 17.71 -9.82 0.96
N PRO A 47 17.35 -8.57 0.63
CA PRO A 47 16.01 -8.04 0.85
C PRO A 47 14.96 -8.83 0.06
N VAL A 48 13.77 -8.97 0.65
CA VAL A 48 12.60 -9.57 -0.01
C VAL A 48 12.25 -8.80 -1.28
N SER A 49 12.00 -9.54 -2.35
CA SER A 49 11.65 -9.01 -3.65
C SER A 49 10.14 -9.13 -3.91
N LEU A 50 9.55 -8.17 -4.63
CA LEU A 50 8.15 -8.21 -5.06
C LEU A 50 7.97 -8.95 -6.41
N GLU A 51 8.84 -9.91 -6.69
CA GLU A 51 8.78 -10.75 -7.89
C GLU A 51 7.84 -11.93 -7.63
N ASP A 52 7.05 -12.33 -8.64
CA ASP A 52 5.97 -13.32 -8.47
C ASP A 52 6.46 -14.72 -8.05
N ASN A 53 7.76 -14.99 -8.14
CA ASN A 53 8.40 -16.26 -7.78
C ASN A 53 9.44 -16.12 -6.66
N ASP A 54 9.41 -15.06 -5.83
CA ASP A 54 10.32 -15.01 -4.68
C ASP A 54 9.88 -16.01 -3.59
N PRO A 55 10.62 -17.12 -3.36
CA PRO A 55 10.25 -18.10 -2.35
C PRO A 55 10.33 -17.55 -0.92
N LYS A 56 10.97 -16.39 -0.71
CA LYS A 56 11.17 -15.79 0.62
C LYS A 56 9.90 -15.11 1.16
N ALA A 57 9.00 -14.64 0.29
CA ALA A 57 7.78 -13.97 0.71
C ALA A 57 6.63 -14.13 -0.30
N PRO A 58 6.02 -15.32 -0.38
CA PRO A 58 4.94 -15.61 -1.34
C PRO A 58 3.69 -14.73 -1.15
N TYR A 59 3.53 -14.12 0.03
CA TYR A 59 2.38 -13.27 0.37
C TYR A 59 2.66 -11.77 0.26
N ALA A 60 3.89 -11.35 -0.08
CA ALA A 60 4.25 -9.93 -0.13
C ALA A 60 3.43 -9.13 -1.15
N VAL A 61 3.21 -9.68 -2.35
CA VAL A 61 2.44 -8.99 -3.40
C VAL A 61 0.94 -8.96 -3.07
N PRO A 62 0.28 -10.08 -2.69
CA PRO A 62 -1.12 -10.06 -2.24
C PRO A 62 -1.36 -9.10 -1.07
N ILE A 63 -0.50 -9.13 -0.04
CA ILE A 63 -0.69 -8.30 1.16
C ILE A 63 -0.54 -6.82 0.85
N LEU A 64 0.42 -6.47 -0.01
CA LEU A 64 0.62 -5.10 -0.49
C LEU A 64 -0.63 -4.59 -1.24
N ARG A 65 -1.23 -5.41 -2.10
CA ARG A 65 -2.44 -5.02 -2.84
C ARG A 65 -3.63 -4.81 -1.91
N VAL A 66 -3.86 -5.73 -0.98
CA VAL A 66 -4.98 -5.64 -0.03
C VAL A 66 -4.84 -4.43 0.89
N THR A 67 -3.64 -4.17 1.43
CA THR A 67 -3.39 -2.99 2.27
C THR A 67 -3.55 -1.69 1.50
N THR A 68 -3.04 -1.63 0.27
CA THR A 68 -3.21 -0.46 -0.59
C THR A 68 -4.69 -0.15 -0.84
N LEU A 69 -5.50 -1.17 -1.15
CA LEU A 69 -6.94 -1.02 -1.32
C LEU A 69 -7.63 -0.58 -0.02
N PHE A 70 -7.26 -1.18 1.11
CA PHE A 70 -7.80 -0.80 2.42
C PHE A 70 -7.53 0.68 2.75
N HIS A 71 -6.29 1.13 2.59
CA HIS A 71 -5.93 2.53 2.84
C HIS A 71 -6.61 3.48 1.84
N GLY A 72 -6.74 3.09 0.57
CA GLY A 72 -7.46 3.87 -0.44
C GLY A 72 -8.93 4.06 -0.11
N LEU A 73 -9.64 2.97 0.24
CA LEU A 73 -11.04 3.01 0.65
C LEU A 73 -11.23 3.80 1.95
N SER A 74 -10.31 3.65 2.91
CA SER A 74 -10.32 4.41 4.16
C SER A 74 -10.12 5.91 3.92
N ALA A 75 -9.24 6.30 2.99
CA ALA A 75 -9.05 7.69 2.61
C ALA A 75 -10.34 8.30 2.01
N ILE A 76 -11.00 7.57 1.10
CA ILE A 76 -12.27 7.99 0.50
C ILE A 76 -13.34 8.14 1.59
N TYR A 77 -13.48 7.16 2.48
CA TYR A 77 -14.43 7.22 3.58
C TYR A 77 -14.18 8.41 4.51
N CYS A 78 -12.94 8.62 4.93
CA CYS A 78 -12.56 9.76 5.77
C CYS A 78 -12.84 11.09 5.07
N TYR A 79 -12.51 11.21 3.78
CA TYR A 79 -12.83 12.40 3.00
C TYR A 79 -14.34 12.67 2.94
N MET A 80 -15.15 11.65 2.62
CA MET A 80 -16.61 11.78 2.61
C MET A 80 -17.14 12.20 3.99
N ARG A 81 -16.64 11.62 5.08
CA ARG A 81 -17.04 12.01 6.44
C ARG A 81 -16.63 13.44 6.78
N TYR A 82 -15.44 13.88 6.37
CA TYR A 82 -15.02 15.27 6.53
C TYR A 82 -15.96 16.23 5.80
N MET A 83 -16.33 15.93 4.56
CA MET A 83 -17.25 16.77 3.78
C MET A 83 -18.65 16.88 4.39
N ASN A 84 -19.12 15.86 5.11
CA ASN A 84 -20.45 15.86 5.71
C ASN A 84 -20.48 16.48 7.13
N PHE A 85 -19.42 16.30 7.93
CA PHE A 85 -19.44 16.66 9.36
C PHE A 85 -18.39 17.72 9.76
N GLY A 86 -17.46 18.08 8.88
CA GLY A 86 -16.45 19.12 9.11
C GLY A 86 -15.40 18.79 10.20
N GLN A 87 -15.38 17.57 10.73
CA GLN A 87 -14.47 17.19 11.81
C GLN A 87 -13.05 17.01 11.29
N THR A 88 -12.10 17.77 11.83
CA THR A 88 -10.68 17.77 11.43
C THR A 88 -10.00 16.40 11.57
N GLY A 89 -10.46 15.55 12.49
CA GLY A 89 -9.97 14.18 12.61
C GLY A 89 -10.17 13.35 11.34
N TYR A 90 -11.30 13.52 10.65
CA TYR A 90 -11.54 12.85 9.37
C TYR A 90 -10.69 13.45 8.23
N MET A 91 -10.39 14.75 8.26
CA MET A 91 -9.46 15.37 7.31
C MET A 91 -8.04 14.80 7.47
N LEU A 92 -7.53 14.74 8.69
CA LEU A 92 -6.23 14.15 8.99
C LEU A 92 -6.19 12.66 8.61
N GLY A 93 -7.28 11.94 8.89
CA GLY A 93 -7.46 10.56 8.44
C GLY A 93 -7.37 10.43 6.91
N ALA A 94 -8.07 11.27 6.15
CA ALA A 94 -8.05 11.24 4.69
C ALA A 94 -6.65 11.47 4.13
N ILE A 95 -5.90 12.44 4.69
CA ILE A 95 -4.52 12.73 4.29
C ILE A 95 -3.59 11.56 4.64
N GLY A 96 -3.67 11.05 5.88
CA GLY A 96 -2.82 9.95 6.33
C GLY A 96 -3.04 8.66 5.54
N TYR A 97 -4.30 8.23 5.41
CA TYR A 97 -4.67 7.07 4.62
C TYR A 97 -4.34 7.26 3.13
N GLY A 98 -4.58 8.45 2.57
CA GLY A 98 -4.29 8.76 1.17
C GLY A 98 -2.79 8.75 0.86
N GLY A 99 -1.96 9.26 1.77
CA GLY A 99 -0.50 9.22 1.63
C GLY A 99 0.04 7.79 1.60
N ILE A 100 -0.39 6.95 2.55
CA ILE A 100 0.01 5.54 2.59
C ILE A 100 -0.50 4.78 1.37
N ALA A 101 -1.75 5.00 0.96
CA ALA A 101 -2.32 4.38 -0.25
C ALA A 101 -1.54 4.76 -1.51
N SER A 102 -1.04 6.01 -1.59
CA SER A 102 -0.23 6.48 -2.72
C SER A 102 1.13 5.77 -2.77
N LEU A 103 1.78 5.55 -1.63
CA LEU A 103 3.02 4.78 -1.53
C LEU A 103 2.81 3.29 -1.86
N GLY A 104 1.69 2.72 -1.41
CA GLY A 104 1.27 1.36 -1.76
C GLY A 104 1.03 1.22 -3.26
N LEU A 105 0.29 2.15 -3.86
CA LEU A 105 0.02 2.18 -5.30
C LEU A 105 1.31 2.32 -6.11
N TRP A 106 2.24 3.18 -5.67
CA TRP A 106 3.56 3.31 -6.28
C TRP A 106 4.29 1.96 -6.28
N SER A 107 4.29 1.26 -5.15
CA SER A 107 4.91 -0.06 -5.00
C SER A 107 4.24 -1.12 -5.87
N VAL A 108 2.91 -1.07 -6.03
CA VAL A 108 2.15 -1.98 -6.91
C VAL A 108 2.36 -1.67 -8.40
N VAL A 109 2.56 -0.41 -8.79
CA VAL A 109 2.74 -0.05 -10.21
C VAL A 109 4.19 -0.26 -10.66
N PHE A 110 5.15 0.11 -9.81
CA PHE A 110 6.57 0.16 -10.17
C PHE A 110 7.44 -0.91 -9.48
N GLY A 111 6.96 -1.51 -8.39
CA GLY A 111 7.71 -2.49 -7.60
C GLY A 111 7.58 -3.93 -8.08
N THR A 112 6.53 -4.28 -8.82
CA THR A 112 6.29 -5.66 -9.34
C THR A 112 6.84 -5.89 -10.74
N SER A 113 7.30 -7.12 -10.98
CA SER A 113 7.63 -7.76 -12.25
C SER A 113 6.74 -7.32 -13.44
N GLY A 114 5.41 -7.36 -13.27
CA GLY A 114 4.44 -7.05 -14.31
C GLY A 114 4.43 -5.58 -14.74
N GLY A 115 4.86 -4.69 -13.84
CA GLY A 115 5.10 -3.27 -14.13
C GLY A 115 6.40 -3.05 -14.90
N ARG A 116 7.43 -3.84 -14.61
CA ARG A 116 8.79 -3.71 -15.18
C ARG A 116 8.91 -4.21 -16.60
N ILE A 117 8.25 -5.29 -17.01
CA ILE A 117 8.43 -5.85 -18.36
C ILE A 117 7.37 -5.30 -19.32
N SER A 118 7.80 -4.78 -20.48
CA SER A 118 6.90 -4.37 -21.55
C SER A 118 6.22 -5.58 -22.17
N LYS A 119 4.89 -5.66 -22.09
CA LYS A 119 4.10 -6.71 -22.76
C LYS A 119 4.22 -6.65 -24.29
N ARG A 120 4.46 -5.46 -24.85
CA ARG A 120 4.60 -5.27 -26.30
C ARG A 120 5.95 -5.75 -26.81
N THR A 121 7.04 -5.43 -26.12
CA THR A 121 8.41 -5.59 -26.64
C THR A 121 9.26 -6.62 -25.87
N GLY A 122 8.74 -7.13 -24.75
CA GLY A 122 9.48 -7.99 -23.82
C GLY A 122 10.72 -7.31 -23.22
N ALA A 123 10.86 -5.99 -23.36
CA ALA A 123 12.00 -5.23 -22.86
C ALA A 123 11.75 -4.77 -21.42
N ASP A 124 12.81 -4.69 -20.62
CA ASP A 124 12.76 -4.08 -19.29
C ASP A 124 12.46 -2.58 -19.43
N LYS A 125 11.34 -2.14 -18.86
CA LYS A 125 10.89 -0.74 -18.84
C LYS A 125 11.78 0.16 -17.98
N ARG A 126 12.69 -0.40 -17.17
CA ARG A 126 13.76 0.40 -16.53
C ARG A 126 14.74 0.99 -17.54
N MET A 127 14.82 0.41 -18.73
CA MET A 127 15.58 0.94 -19.85
C MET A 127 14.73 1.92 -20.68
N THR A 128 13.40 1.84 -20.60
CA THR A 128 12.50 2.78 -21.27
C THR A 128 12.44 4.06 -20.44
N GLY A 129 13.08 5.11 -20.92
CA GLY A 129 13.25 6.33 -20.14
C GLY A 129 11.94 7.03 -19.76
N PHE A 130 11.37 6.64 -18.61
CA PHE A 130 10.33 7.37 -17.91
C PHE A 130 10.97 7.99 -16.66
N PRO A 131 10.79 9.31 -16.41
CA PRO A 131 9.96 10.24 -17.17
C PRO A 131 10.63 10.81 -18.44
N PHE A 132 11.93 10.58 -18.67
CA PHE A 132 12.67 11.15 -19.81
C PHE A 132 13.15 10.11 -20.81
N LYS A 133 12.70 10.24 -22.06
CA LYS A 133 12.93 9.27 -23.15
C LYS A 133 14.40 8.90 -23.30
N ASN A 134 14.71 7.60 -23.16
CA ASN A 134 16.03 7.06 -23.44
C ASN A 134 16.07 6.49 -24.87
N THR A 135 16.66 7.25 -25.79
CA THR A 135 16.79 6.87 -27.21
C THR A 135 17.81 5.75 -27.43
N MET A 136 18.78 5.55 -26.53
CA MET A 136 19.81 4.52 -26.67
C MET A 136 19.35 3.11 -26.29
N ALA A 137 18.37 3.02 -25.38
CA ALA A 137 17.80 1.75 -24.94
C ALA A 137 16.68 1.21 -25.86
N TYR A 138 16.12 2.04 -26.73
CA TYR A 138 15.00 1.67 -27.60
C TYR A 138 15.50 0.99 -28.87
N ASP A 139 15.26 -0.32 -29.01
CA ASP A 139 15.56 -1.07 -30.23
C ASP A 139 14.36 -1.06 -31.20
N LYS A 140 14.44 -0.18 -32.19
CA LYS A 140 13.45 -0.03 -33.28
C LYS A 140 13.32 -1.29 -34.15
N LYS A 141 14.34 -2.16 -34.22
CA LYS A 141 14.30 -3.41 -35.01
C LYS A 141 13.46 -4.49 -34.33
N LYS A 142 13.48 -4.55 -33.00
CA LYS A 142 12.69 -5.51 -32.21
C LYS A 142 11.20 -5.17 -32.26
N ASP A 143 10.86 -3.88 -32.21
CA ASP A 143 9.49 -3.37 -32.27
C ASP A 143 8.82 -3.63 -33.63
N ARG A 144 9.58 -3.54 -34.74
CA ARG A 144 9.08 -3.77 -36.10
C ARG A 144 8.79 -5.24 -36.43
N LYS A 145 9.26 -6.19 -35.63
CA LYS A 145 8.96 -7.64 -35.80
C LYS A 145 7.65 -8.07 -35.12
N MET A 146 7.04 -7.20 -34.31
CA MET A 146 5.88 -7.52 -33.48
C MET A 146 4.59 -6.83 -33.94
N GLY A 147 4.64 -6.07 -35.03
CA GLY A 147 3.47 -5.57 -35.76
C GLY A 147 3.34 -6.29 -37.09
#